data_AF-A0AAW2AW45-F1
#
_entry.id   AF-A0AAW2AW45-F1
#
_cell.length_a   1.000
_cell.length_b   1.000
_cell.length_c   1.000
_cell.angle_alpha   90.00
_cell.angle_beta   90.00
_cell.angle_gamma   90.00
#
_symmetry.space_group_name_H-M   'P 1'
#
loop_
_entity.id
_entity.type
_entity.pdbx_description
1 polymer ?
#
loop_
_entity_poly.entity_id
_entity_poly.type
_entity_poly.pdbx_seq_one_letter_code
_entity_poly.pdbx_strand_id
1 'polypeptide(L)'
;MLNALLKKQDGSVLEVPEGVVLPLKTQADLEALDQKLGDRSVMSAVVTMVADVGGTSIDDATRRMMKYILSNELALEYNLFGRHGKKKV
;
A
#
# COMPACT_ATOMS: atom_id res chain seq x y z
N MET A 1 -0.51 6.41 -38.69
CA MET A 1 -0.94 5.43 -37.66
C MET A 1 -0.02 5.36 -36.43
N LEU A 2 1.11 6.07 -36.39
CA LEU A 2 1.98 6.15 -35.20
C LEU A 2 1.43 7.05 -34.07
N ASN A 3 0.64 8.08 -34.39
CA ASN A 3 0.08 8.99 -33.38
C ASN A 3 -0.97 8.35 -32.44
N ALA A 4 -1.55 7.20 -32.82
CA ALA A 4 -2.50 6.48 -31.97
C ALA A 4 -1.80 5.66 -30.88
N LEU A 5 -0.55 5.25 -31.10
CA LEU A 5 0.29 4.53 -30.13
C LEU A 5 0.99 5.49 -29.16
N LEU A 6 1.12 6.76 -29.53
CA LEU A 6 1.67 7.85 -28.71
C LEU A 6 0.60 8.60 -27.91
N LYS A 7 -0.65 8.14 -27.90
CA LYS A 7 -1.53 8.37 -26.75
C LYS A 7 -0.94 7.57 -25.59
N LYS A 8 0.13 8.13 -25.03
CA LYS A 8 0.56 7.93 -23.67
C LYS A 8 -0.76 7.85 -22.90
N GLN A 9 -1.11 6.66 -22.39
CA GLN A 9 -1.80 6.66 -21.12
C GLN A 9 -0.91 7.56 -20.28
N ASP A 10 -1.39 8.75 -19.96
CA ASP A 10 -0.84 9.52 -18.87
C ASP A 10 -0.75 8.51 -17.75
N GLY A 11 0.47 7.97 -17.57
CA GLY A 11 0.74 6.95 -16.58
C GLY A 11 0.23 7.58 -15.33
N SER A 12 -0.88 7.02 -14.84
CA SER A 12 -1.73 7.64 -13.85
C SER A 12 -0.80 8.22 -12.82
N VAL A 13 -0.73 9.54 -12.75
CA VAL A 13 -0.12 10.18 -11.60
C VAL A 13 -1.00 9.65 -10.49
N LEU A 14 -0.52 8.63 -9.77
CA LEU A 14 -1.27 7.99 -8.72
C LEU A 14 -1.43 9.09 -7.69
N GLU A 15 -2.57 9.76 -7.73
CA GLU A 15 -2.93 10.74 -6.74
C GLU A 15 -2.94 9.97 -5.43
N VAL A 16 -1.91 10.21 -4.62
CA VAL A 16 -1.81 9.66 -3.28
C VAL A 16 -3.12 10.07 -2.60
N PRO A 17 -3.96 9.11 -2.19
CA PRO A 17 -5.25 9.43 -1.61
C PRO A 17 -5.05 10.39 -0.45
N GLU A 18 -5.85 11.47 -0.41
CA GLU A 18 -5.61 12.56 0.54
C GLU A 18 -5.47 12.05 1.98
N GLY A 19 -4.33 12.38 2.59
CA GLY A 19 -4.00 11.99 3.96
C GLY A 19 -3.61 10.52 4.13
N VAL A 20 -3.16 9.83 3.09
CA VAL A 20 -2.43 8.55 3.20
C VAL A 20 -0.93 8.86 3.13
N VAL A 21 -0.22 8.72 4.25
CA VAL A 21 1.23 8.91 4.34
C VAL A 21 1.87 7.57 4.63
N LEU A 22 2.69 7.09 3.69
CA LEU A 22 3.42 5.83 3.79
C LEU A 22 4.95 6.08 3.81
N PRO A 23 5.74 5.22 4.47
CA PRO A 23 5.30 4.09 5.30
C PRO A 23 4.71 4.56 6.64
N LEU A 24 3.75 3.79 7.17
CA LEU A 24 3.18 4.01 8.50
C LEU A 24 4.23 3.71 9.58
N LYS A 25 4.31 4.57 10.60
CA LYS A 25 5.33 4.48 11.65
C LYS A 25 4.76 4.18 13.02
N THR A 26 3.51 4.54 13.26
CA THR A 26 2.87 4.35 14.56
C THR A 26 1.59 3.54 14.45
N GLN A 27 1.20 2.90 15.54
CA GLN A 27 -0.09 2.24 15.64
C GLN A 27 -1.26 3.20 15.38
N ALA A 28 -1.15 4.47 15.82
CA ALA A 28 -2.17 5.48 15.57
C ALA A 28 -2.35 5.76 14.07
N ASP A 29 -1.25 5.84 13.31
CA ASP A 29 -1.32 6.02 11.85
C ASP A 29 -1.96 4.80 11.17
N LEU A 30 -1.66 3.59 11.66
CA LEU A 30 -2.26 2.36 11.17
C LEU A 30 -3.77 2.30 11.41
N GLU A 31 -4.21 2.65 12.63
CA GLU A 31 -5.64 2.69 12.97
C GLU A 31 -6.38 3.79 12.20
N ALA A 32 -5.75 4.95 12.01
CA ALA A 32 -6.31 6.02 11.19
C ALA A 32 -6.46 5.62 9.72
N LEU A 33 -5.47 4.90 9.15
CA LEU A 33 -5.59 4.36 7.80
C LEU A 33 -6.68 3.29 7.71
N ASP A 34 -6.76 2.37 8.68
CA ASP A 34 -7.77 1.31 8.71
C ASP A 34 -9.20 1.88 8.70
N GLN A 35 -9.45 2.95 9.46
CA GLN A 35 -10.73 3.67 9.42
C GLN A 35 -11.03 4.26 8.03
N LYS A 36 -10.03 4.89 7.39
CA LYS A 36 -10.18 5.45 6.04
C LYS A 36 -10.42 4.38 4.98
N LEU A 37 -9.82 3.20 5.13
CA LEU A 37 -10.01 2.06 4.23
C LEU A 37 -11.43 1.48 4.29
N GLY A 38 -12.25 1.88 5.27
CA GLY A 38 -13.69 1.62 5.25
C GLY A 38 -14.42 2.25 4.06
N ASP A 39 -13.88 3.34 3.49
CA ASP A 39 -14.36 3.90 2.23
C ASP A 39 -13.78 3.13 1.05
N ARG A 40 -14.67 2.54 0.22
CA ARG A 40 -14.30 1.74 -0.95
C ARG A 40 -13.48 2.52 -1.98
N SER A 41 -13.73 3.82 -2.13
CA SER A 41 -12.98 4.66 -3.07
C SER A 41 -11.53 4.82 -2.63
N VAL A 42 -11.32 5.09 -1.33
CA VAL A 42 -10.00 5.17 -0.71
C VAL A 42 -9.29 3.82 -0.78
N MET A 43 -9.98 2.73 -0.42
CA MET A 43 -9.43 1.38 -0.52
C MET A 43 -8.95 1.08 -1.95
N SER A 44 -9.78 1.36 -2.96
CA SER A 44 -9.40 1.13 -4.36
C SER A 44 -8.17 1.93 -4.76
N ALA A 45 -8.10 3.21 -4.38
CA ALA A 45 -6.98 4.07 -4.71
C ALA A 45 -5.68 3.64 -4.00
N VAL A 46 -5.75 3.26 -2.72
CA VAL A 46 -4.60 2.72 -1.98
C VAL A 46 -4.12 1.41 -2.59
N VAL A 47 -5.02 0.51 -2.98
CA VAL A 47 -4.65 -0.76 -3.64
C VAL A 47 -3.95 -0.48 -4.97
N THR A 48 -4.48 0.42 -5.81
CA THR A 48 -3.82 0.79 -7.06
C THR A 48 -2.43 1.38 -6.82
N MET A 49 -2.29 2.27 -5.84
CA MET A 49 -1.00 2.87 -5.49
C MET A 49 0.03 1.84 -5.03
N VAL A 50 -0.37 0.90 -4.16
CA VAL A 50 0.53 -0.13 -3.62
C VAL A 50 0.88 -1.16 -4.70
N ALA A 51 -0.08 -1.53 -5.56
CA ALA A 51 0.14 -2.50 -6.64
C ALA A 51 1.20 -2.03 -7.65
N ASP A 52 1.33 -0.71 -7.84
CA ASP A 52 2.31 -0.11 -8.76
C ASP A 52 3.77 -0.35 -8.36
N VAL A 53 4.03 -0.74 -7.11
CA VAL A 53 5.37 -1.14 -6.64
C VAL A 53 5.92 -2.31 -7.45
N GLY A 54 5.06 -3.28 -7.78
CA GLY A 54 5.39 -4.46 -8.58
C GLY A 54 6.56 -5.31 -8.04
N GLY A 55 7.00 -6.28 -8.85
CA GLY A 55 8.11 -7.17 -8.53
C GLY A 55 8.36 -8.19 -9.62
N THR A 56 9.49 -8.88 -9.53
CA THR A 56 9.89 -9.93 -10.49
C THR A 56 9.18 -11.26 -10.25
N SER A 57 8.62 -11.44 -9.07
CA SER A 57 7.75 -12.56 -8.68
C SER A 57 6.69 -12.06 -7.70
N ILE A 58 5.69 -12.90 -7.39
CA ILE A 58 4.66 -12.58 -6.39
C ILE A 58 5.29 -12.33 -5.02
N ASP A 59 6.27 -13.14 -4.63
CA ASP A 59 6.96 -13.00 -3.34
C ASP A 59 7.78 -11.71 -3.27
N ASP A 60 8.47 -11.36 -4.36
CA ASP A 60 9.23 -10.12 -4.47
C ASP A 60 8.31 -8.90 -4.43
N ALA A 61 7.21 -8.92 -5.20
CA ALA A 61 6.20 -7.87 -5.19
C ALA A 61 5.61 -7.69 -3.79
N THR A 62 5.20 -8.77 -3.14
CA THR A 62 4.64 -8.75 -1.78
C THR A 62 5.64 -8.16 -0.78
N ARG A 63 6.90 -8.60 -0.82
CA ARG A 63 7.95 -8.07 0.06
C ARG A 63 8.19 -6.57 -0.15
N ARG A 64 8.19 -6.10 -1.39
CA ARG A 64 8.40 -4.68 -1.73
C ARG A 64 7.19 -3.83 -1.32
N MET A 65 5.97 -4.30 -1.57
CA MET A 65 4.73 -3.67 -1.12
C MET A 65 4.70 -3.54 0.42
N MET A 66 5.05 -4.59 1.15
CA MET A 66 5.05 -4.54 2.62
C MET A 66 6.03 -3.51 3.19
N LYS A 67 7.23 -3.39 2.61
CA LYS A 67 8.22 -2.35 2.98
C LYS A 67 7.76 -0.94 2.63
N TYR A 68 6.88 -0.81 1.64
CA TYR A 68 6.30 0.48 1.26
C TYR A 68 5.19 0.90 2.23
N ILE A 69 4.40 -0.04 2.75
CA ILE A 69 3.24 0.24 3.62
C ILE A 69 3.64 0.49 5.08
N LEU A 70 4.52 -0.33 5.66
CA LEU A 70 4.85 -0.30 7.09
C LEU A 70 6.34 -0.04 7.31
N SER A 71 6.67 0.76 8.31
CA SER A 71 8.05 0.85 8.78
C SER A 71 8.48 -0.47 9.43
N ASN A 72 9.78 -0.74 9.45
CA ASN A 72 10.30 -1.96 10.07
C ASN A 72 9.97 -2.01 11.56
N GLU A 73 10.02 -0.87 12.24
CA GLU A 73 9.75 -0.73 13.67
C GLU A 73 8.30 -1.12 13.98
N LEU A 74 7.34 -0.54 13.25
CA LEU A 74 5.92 -0.85 13.41
C LEU A 74 5.61 -2.31 13.03
N ALA A 75 6.21 -2.82 11.95
CA ALA A 75 5.99 -4.20 11.51
C ALA A 75 6.40 -5.24 12.55
N LEU A 76 7.38 -4.93 13.43
CA LEU A 76 7.82 -5.85 14.48
C LEU A 76 6.79 -6.02 15.60
N GLU A 77 5.95 -5.01 15.86
CA GLU A 77 4.88 -5.03 16.87
C GLU A 77 3.72 -5.96 16.47
N TYR A 78 3.62 -6.29 15.18
CA TYR A 78 2.55 -7.11 14.63
C TYR A 78 3.00 -8.50 14.22
N ASN A 79 2.08 -9.46 14.32
CA ASN A 79 2.24 -10.76 13.70
C ASN A 79 1.57 -10.76 12.32
N LEU A 80 2.40 -10.58 11.30
CA LEU A 80 1.98 -10.56 9.89
C LEU A 80 1.65 -11.96 9.34
N PHE A 81 1.97 -13.03 10.07
CA PHE A 81 1.61 -14.40 9.70
C PHE A 81 0.21 -14.81 10.17
N GLY A 82 -0.46 -13.97 10.97
CA GLY A 82 -1.83 -14.21 11.44
C GLY A 82 -1.98 -15.34 12.47
N ARG A 83 -0.87 -15.90 12.99
CA ARG A 83 -0.90 -16.94 14.03
C ARG A 83 -1.07 -16.29 15.41
N HIS A 84 -1.99 -16.76 16.24
CA HIS A 84 -2.17 -16.28 17.62
C HIS A 84 -2.55 -14.79 17.79
N GLY A 85 -3.18 -14.17 16.78
CA GLY A 85 -3.61 -12.77 16.84
C GLY A 85 -2.67 -11.82 16.11
N LYS A 86 -3.10 -10.57 15.91
CA LYS A 86 -2.37 -9.57 15.09
C LYS A 86 -1.33 -8.77 15.86
N LYS A 87 -1.58 -8.46 17.13
CA LYS A 87 -0.61 -7.79 18.00
C LYS A 87 0.24 -8.84 18.70
N LYS A 88 1.56 -8.64 18.74
CA LYS A 88 2.40 -9.43 19.64
C LYS A 88 2.18 -8.87 21.05
N VAL A 89 1.57 -9.70 21.90
CA VAL A 89 1.46 -9.46 23.35
C VAL A 89 2.80 -9.79 23.99
#